data_AF-A0A447JAN6-F1
#
_entry.id   AF-A0A447JAN6-F1
#
_cell.length_a   1.000
_cell.length_b   1.000
_cell.length_c   1.000
_cell.angle_alpha   90.00
_cell.angle_beta   90.00
_cell.angle_gamma   90.00
#
_symmetry.space_group_name_H-M   'P 1'
#
loop_
_entity.id
_entity.type
_entity.pdbx_description
1 polymer ?
#
loop_
_entity_poly.entity_id
_entity_poly.type
_entity_poly.pdbx_seq_one_letter_code
_entity_poly.pdbx_strand_id
1 'polypeptide(L)'
;MMGMKETVSNIVTSQAEKGGVKHVYYVACGGSYAAFYPAKAFLEKEAKALTVGLYNSGEFINNPPVALGENAVVVVASHQR
;
A
#
# COMPACT_ATOMS: atom_id res chain seq x y z
N MET A 1 -16.13 -5.60 14.13
CA MET A 1 -14.86 -5.25 13.46
C MET A 1 -14.57 -6.36 12.46
N MET A 2 -14.37 -6.03 11.18
CA MET A 2 -14.11 -7.02 10.14
C MET A 2 -12.74 -7.66 10.33
N GLY A 3 -12.59 -8.92 9.93
CA GLY A 3 -11.30 -9.60 9.99
C GLY A 3 -10.30 -9.06 8.97
N MET A 4 -9.01 -9.24 9.21
CA MET A 4 -7.96 -8.80 8.26
C MET A 4 -8.12 -9.43 6.87
N LYS A 5 -8.37 -10.74 6.81
CA LYS A 5 -8.58 -11.46 5.54
C LYS A 5 -9.78 -10.93 4.76
N GLU A 6 -10.87 -10.64 5.46
CA GLU A 6 -12.10 -10.12 4.88
C GLU A 6 -11.90 -8.69 4.34
N THR A 7 -11.21 -7.84 5.11
CA THR A 7 -10.85 -6.49 4.68
C THR A 7 -10.03 -6.51 3.39
N VAL A 8 -8.99 -7.36 3.34
CA VAL A 8 -8.16 -7.51 2.13
C VAL A 8 -8.97 -8.04 0.95
N SER A 9 -9.82 -9.05 1.16
CA SER A 9 -10.68 -9.59 0.11
C SER A 9 -11.60 -8.52 -0.46
N ASN A 10 -12.21 -7.69 0.39
CA ASN A 10 -13.12 -6.64 -0.05
C ASN A 10 -12.41 -5.57 -0.87
N ILE A 11 -11.20 -5.17 -0.46
CA ILE A 11 -10.37 -4.24 -1.24
C ILE A 11 -10.10 -4.83 -2.63
N VAL A 12 -9.62 -6.07 -2.71
CA VAL A 12 -9.30 -6.71 -3.99
C VAL A 12 -10.54 -6.84 -4.88
N THR A 13 -11.67 -7.29 -4.35
CA THR A 13 -12.91 -7.45 -5.09
C THR A 13 -13.47 -6.11 -5.57
N SER A 14 -13.44 -5.06 -4.73
CA SER A 14 -13.95 -3.73 -5.09
C SER A 14 -13.20 -3.09 -6.27
N GLN A 15 -11.97 -3.55 -6.51
CA GLN A 15 -11.09 -3.03 -7.54
C GLN A 15 -11.09 -3.88 -8.81
N ALA A 16 -11.70 -5.07 -8.79
CA ALA A 16 -11.66 -6.03 -9.91
C ALA A 16 -12.25 -5.45 -11.21
N GLU A 17 -13.42 -4.81 -11.13
CA GLU A 17 -14.10 -4.20 -12.28
C GLU A 17 -13.37 -2.95 -12.81
N LYS A 18 -12.48 -2.36 -12.01
CA LYS A 18 -11.68 -1.18 -12.39
C LYS A 18 -10.31 -1.56 -12.94
N GLY A 19 -10.07 -2.83 -13.24
CA GLY A 19 -8.77 -3.32 -13.73
C GLY A 19 -7.82 -3.81 -12.64
N GLY A 20 -8.33 -4.03 -11.43
CA GLY A 20 -7.63 -4.64 -10.31
C GLY A 20 -6.69 -3.71 -9.55
N VAL A 21 -5.98 -4.27 -8.58
CA VAL A 21 -4.90 -3.59 -7.87
C VAL A 21 -3.60 -3.77 -8.67
N LYS A 22 -2.97 -2.66 -9.03
CA LYS A 22 -1.70 -2.63 -9.78
C LYS A 22 -0.56 -2.04 -8.96
N HIS A 23 -0.88 -1.15 -8.02
CA HIS A 23 0.10 -0.45 -7.21
C HIS A 23 -0.22 -0.62 -5.73
N VAL A 24 0.81 -0.89 -4.92
CA VAL A 24 0.72 -0.89 -3.46
C VAL A 24 1.74 0.10 -2.91
N TYR A 25 1.27 1.12 -2.19
CA TYR A 25 2.14 2.13 -1.59
C TYR A 25 2.04 2.07 -0.07
N TYR A 26 3.14 1.70 0.58
CA TYR A 26 3.28 1.80 2.02
C TYR A 26 3.72 3.22 2.37
N VAL A 27 2.94 3.92 3.18
CA VAL A 27 3.17 5.34 3.50
C VAL A 27 3.08 5.53 5.01
N ALA A 28 4.19 5.95 5.62
CA ALA A 28 4.26 6.16 7.06
C ALA A 28 5.44 7.08 7.44
N CYS A 29 5.60 7.35 8.74
CA CYS A 29 6.71 8.13 9.28
C CYS A 29 7.49 7.33 10.33
N GLY A 30 8.81 7.57 10.42
CA GLY A 30 9.66 7.04 11.50
C GLY A 30 9.60 5.52 11.65
N GLY A 31 9.30 5.04 12.87
CA GLY A 31 9.23 3.61 13.17
C GLY A 31 8.15 2.86 12.38
N SER A 32 7.00 3.49 12.11
CA SER A 32 5.94 2.89 11.30
C SER A 32 6.36 2.69 9.84
N TYR A 33 7.20 3.60 9.31
CA TYR A 33 7.81 3.41 7.99
C TYR A 33 8.76 2.21 7.98
N ALA A 34 9.64 2.11 8.98
CA ALA A 34 10.57 0.98 9.09
C ALA A 34 9.83 -0.36 9.22
N ALA A 35 8.70 -0.38 9.94
CA ALA A 35 7.86 -1.56 10.11
C ALA A 35 7.25 -2.08 8.80
N PHE A 36 7.10 -1.23 7.78
CA PHE A 36 6.62 -1.66 6.46
C PHE A 36 7.71 -2.23 5.55
N TYR A 37 8.99 -2.09 5.89
CA TYR A 37 10.07 -2.59 5.05
C TYR A 37 9.96 -4.09 4.72
N PRO A 38 9.67 -5.00 5.67
CA PRO A 38 9.51 -6.42 5.36
C PRO A 38 8.33 -6.70 4.43
N ALA A 39 7.21 -5.98 4.60
CA ALA A 39 6.02 -6.14 3.76
C ALA A 39 6.28 -5.68 2.32
N LYS A 40 6.99 -4.56 2.16
CA LYS A 40 7.46 -4.06 0.86
C LYS A 40 8.39 -5.06 0.20
N ALA A 41 9.41 -5.53 0.91
CA ALA A 41 10.38 -6.49 0.37
C ALA A 41 9.73 -7.82 -0.05
N PHE A 42 8.76 -8.31 0.71
CA PHE A 42 8.01 -9.52 0.36
C PHE A 42 7.24 -9.34 -0.96
N LEU A 43 6.46 -8.26 -1.08
CA LEU A 43 5.67 -8.05 -2.28
C LEU A 43 6.54 -7.77 -3.52
N GLU A 44 7.63 -7.02 -3.38
CA GLU A 44 8.56 -6.82 -4.51
C GLU A 44 9.20 -8.13 -4.99
N LYS A 45 9.48 -9.05 -4.08
CA LYS A 45 10.13 -10.32 -4.41
C LYS A 45 9.17 -11.33 -5.03
N GLU A 46 7.94 -11.41 -4.51
CA GLU A 46 7.02 -12.49 -4.84
C GLU A 46 5.89 -12.07 -5.79
N ALA A 47 5.51 -10.79 -5.83
CA ALA A 47 4.42 -10.33 -6.69
C ALA A 47 4.91 -10.13 -8.13
N LYS A 48 4.23 -10.78 -9.08
CA LYS A 48 4.60 -10.72 -10.51
C LYS A 48 4.04 -9.51 -11.26
N ALA A 49 2.97 -8.90 -10.74
CA ALA A 49 2.19 -7.89 -11.45
C ALA A 49 1.96 -6.60 -10.64
N LEU A 50 2.44 -6.55 -9.39
CA LEU A 50 2.29 -5.38 -8.53
C LEU A 50 3.56 -4.53 -8.60
N THR A 51 3.40 -3.24 -8.77
CA THR A 51 4.45 -2.27 -8.45
C THR A 51 4.27 -1.85 -6.99
N VAL A 52 5.35 -1.91 -6.21
CA VAL A 52 5.30 -1.64 -4.77
C VAL A 52 6.20 -0.46 -4.46
N GLY A 53 5.73 0.46 -3.62
CA GLY A 53 6.52 1.59 -3.14
C GLY A 53 6.44 1.72 -1.62
N LEU A 54 7.47 2.32 -1.03
CA LEU A 54 7.53 2.67 0.37
C LEU A 54 8.03 4.12 0.46
N TYR A 55 7.21 5.00 1.06
CA TYR A 55 7.45 6.43 1.09
C TYR A 55 7.28 7.00 2.49
N ASN A 56 8.12 7.98 2.82
CA ASN A 56 7.82 8.84 3.96
C ASN A 56 6.53 9.62 3.65
N SER A 57 5.64 9.81 4.63
CA SER A 57 4.37 10.52 4.39
C SER A 57 4.55 11.92 3.81
N GLY A 58 5.57 12.66 4.26
CA GLY A 58 5.87 14.00 3.74
C GLY A 58 6.32 13.97 2.28
N GLU A 59 7.13 12.99 1.89
CA GLU A 59 7.57 12.80 0.50
C GLU A 59 6.40 12.41 -0.40
N PHE A 60 5.56 11.48 0.05
CA PHE A 60 4.43 10.98 -0.72
C PHE A 60 3.41 12.07 -1.07
N ILE A 61 3.18 13.01 -0.15
CA ILE A 61 2.23 14.13 -0.37
C ILE A 61 2.83 15.15 -1.34
N ASN A 62 4.11 15.50 -1.19
CA ASN A 62 4.73 16.57 -1.98
C ASN A 62 5.25 16.10 -3.34
N ASN A 63 5.51 14.79 -3.50
CA ASN A 63 6.00 14.19 -4.73
C ASN A 63 5.37 12.81 -4.95
N PRO A 64 4.04 12.74 -5.17
CA PRO A 64 3.34 11.48 -5.34
C PRO A 64 3.79 10.78 -6.63
N PRO A 65 3.81 9.43 -6.65
CA PRO A 65 4.02 8.69 -7.89
C PRO A 65 2.95 9.06 -8.93
N VAL A 66 3.34 9.27 -10.18
CA VAL A 66 2.39 9.55 -11.29
C VAL A 66 1.36 8.42 -11.46
N ALA A 67 1.72 7.19 -11.08
CA ALA A 67 0.85 6.02 -11.12
C ALA A 67 -0.15 5.94 -9.93
N LEU A 68 -0.12 6.90 -8.99
CA LEU A 68 -1.14 7.00 -7.95
C LEU A 68 -2.50 7.32 -8.57
N GLY A 69 -3.44 6.40 -8.45
CA GLY A 69 -4.77 6.53 -9.05
C GLY A 69 -5.68 5.37 -8.67
N GLU A 70 -6.71 5.12 -9.48
CA GLU A 70 -7.79 4.18 -9.15
C GLU A 70 -7.33 2.74 -8.92
N ASN A 71 -6.19 2.31 -9.46
CA ASN A 71 -5.65 0.96 -9.27
C ASN A 71 -4.61 0.86 -8.14
N ALA A 72 -4.45 1.90 -7.32
CA ALA A 72 -3.50 1.94 -6.22
C ALA A 72 -4.18 1.65 -4.87
N VAL A 73 -3.52 0.86 -4.03
CA VAL A 73 -3.85 0.70 -2.61
C VAL A 73 -2.77 1.37 -1.78
N VAL A 74 -3.15 2.36 -0.98
CA VAL A 74 -2.24 3.04 -0.05
C VAL A 74 -2.43 2.47 1.35
N VAL A 75 -1.38 1.87 1.89
CA VAL A 75 -1.36 1.28 3.23
C VAL A 75 -0.65 2.26 4.16
N VAL A 76 -1.39 2.79 5.14
CA VAL A 76 -0.88 3.76 6.10
C VAL A 76 -0.75 3.15 7.49
N ALA A 77 0.27 3.59 8.24
CA ALA A 77 0.40 3.26 9.66
C ALA A 77 0.83 4.50 10.44
N SER A 78 0.14 4.70 11.56
CA SER A 78 0.46 5.72 12.55
C SER A 78 0.20 5.14 13.94
N HIS A 79 1.13 5.36 14.85
CA HIS A 79 0.94 5.06 16.26
C HIS A 79 0.74 6.37 17.00
N GLN A 80 -0.44 6.55 17.58
CA GLN A 80 -0.70 7.64 18.51
C GLN A 80 -0.35 7.14 19.91
N ARG A 81 0.52 7.88 20.61
CA ARG A 81 0.56 7.88 22.07
C ARG A 81 -0.35 8.98 22.58
#